data_AF-J9DKQ6-F1
#
_entry.id   AF-J9DKQ6-F1
#
_cell.length_a   1.000
_cell.length_b   1.000
_cell.length_c   1.000
_cell.angle_alpha   90.00
_cell.angle_beta   90.00
_cell.angle_gamma   90.00
#
_symmetry.space_group_name_H-M   'P 1'
#
loop_
_entity.id
_entity.type
_entity.pdbx_description
1 polymer ?
#
loop_
_entity_poly.entity_id
_entity_poly.type
_entity_poly.pdbx_seq_one_letter_code
_entity_poly.pdbx_strand_id
1 'polypeptide(L)'
;VTIGSSKIGEEILKFRDNAAYGPIKWTESDASVHDMRRAMSKLEHEIKRLEMKAKKAEKDARLYIRQGNKNHAAQYLRQKKRALKEIESKDNQYQRLLEIMRQLGRTKQNKQILDVYKAGANAFKATLQRQGISAEK
;
A
#
# COMPACT_ATOMS: atom_id res chain seq x y z
N VAL A 1 0.27 -20.74 10.29
CA VAL A 1 -0.45 -19.98 9.23
C VAL A 1 -1.84 -19.67 9.77
N THR A 2 -2.45 -18.54 9.40
CA THR A 2 -3.81 -18.16 9.78
C THR A 2 -4.56 -17.69 8.54
N ILE A 3 -5.85 -17.97 8.44
CA ILE A 3 -6.71 -17.51 7.35
C ILE A 3 -7.56 -16.34 7.86
N GLY A 4 -7.77 -15.34 7.03
CA GLY A 4 -8.80 -14.34 7.25
C GLY A 4 -9.39 -13.85 5.94
N SER A 5 -10.40 -13.00 6.04
CA SER A 5 -11.12 -12.46 4.89
C SER A 5 -10.76 -11.00 4.64
N SER A 6 -10.61 -10.63 3.37
CA SER A 6 -10.65 -9.23 2.94
C SER A 6 -12.04 -8.63 3.14
N LYS A 7 -12.14 -7.30 3.13
CA LYS A 7 -13.41 -6.56 3.12
C LYS A 7 -14.32 -6.92 1.93
N ILE A 8 -13.75 -7.49 0.86
CA ILE A 8 -14.49 -7.97 -0.33
C ILE A 8 -14.73 -9.48 -0.32
N GLY A 9 -14.45 -10.19 0.78
CA GLY A 9 -14.75 -11.61 0.93
C GLY A 9 -13.72 -12.59 0.36
N GLU A 10 -12.58 -12.11 -0.14
CA GLU A 10 -11.47 -12.97 -0.58
C GLU A 10 -10.78 -13.62 0.65
N GLU A 11 -10.53 -14.93 0.60
CA GLU A 11 -9.75 -15.65 1.62
C GLU A 11 -8.25 -15.40 1.46
N ILE A 12 -7.58 -15.04 2.55
CA ILE A 12 -6.18 -14.63 2.55
C ILE A 12 -5.41 -15.44 3.59
N LEU A 13 -4.32 -16.06 3.13
CA LEU A 13 -3.38 -16.79 3.97
C LEU A 13 -2.34 -15.81 4.55
N LYS A 14 -2.28 -15.74 5.87
CA LYS A 14 -1.25 -15.01 6.62
C LYS A 14 -0.18 -15.97 7.14
N PHE A 15 1.03 -15.77 6.65
CA PHE A 15 2.22 -16.48 7.08
C PHE A 15 2.88 -15.79 8.28
N ARG A 16 3.67 -16.56 9.04
CA ARG A 16 4.45 -16.00 10.14
C ARG A 16 5.57 -15.17 9.57
N ASP A 17 5.85 -14.04 10.21
CA ASP A 17 7.13 -13.37 10.04
C ASP A 17 8.18 -14.09 10.91
N ASN A 18 9.42 -14.21 10.44
CA ASN A 18 10.48 -14.91 11.17
C ASN A 18 10.80 -14.23 12.50
N ALA A 19 10.55 -12.92 12.61
CA ALA A 19 10.76 -12.13 13.82
C ALA A 19 9.60 -12.18 14.84
N ALA A 20 8.44 -12.75 14.49
CA ALA A 20 7.25 -12.72 15.35
C ALA A 20 7.14 -13.98 16.24
N TYR A 21 7.16 -13.79 17.56
CA TYR A 21 6.88 -14.83 18.55
C TYR A 21 5.36 -14.90 18.87
N GLY A 22 4.84 -16.12 19.02
CA GLY A 22 3.46 -16.39 19.43
C GLY A 22 2.47 -16.70 18.28
N PRO A 23 1.21 -16.98 18.61
CA PRO A 23 0.18 -17.37 17.65
C PRO A 23 -0.18 -16.22 16.68
N ILE A 24 -0.25 -16.54 15.39
CA ILE A 24 -0.55 -15.58 14.32
C ILE A 24 -2.06 -15.32 14.32
N LYS A 25 -2.45 -14.07 14.60
CA LYS A 25 -3.84 -13.62 14.49
C LYS A 25 -4.05 -12.79 13.22
N TRP A 26 -5.21 -12.96 12.61
CA TRP A 26 -5.70 -12.09 11.56
C TRP A 26 -6.21 -10.79 12.19
N THR A 27 -5.91 -9.65 11.56
CA THR A 27 -6.31 -8.34 12.04
C THR A 27 -6.91 -7.52 10.89
N GLU A 28 -7.73 -6.54 11.22
CA GLU A 28 -8.28 -5.60 10.22
C GLU A 28 -7.16 -4.85 9.46
N SER A 29 -6.02 -4.62 10.13
CA SER A 29 -4.84 -4.05 9.50
C SER A 29 -4.31 -4.95 8.38
N ASP A 30 -4.35 -6.28 8.54
CA ASP A 30 -3.93 -7.22 7.49
C ASP A 30 -4.86 -7.17 6.27
N ALA A 31 -6.18 -7.12 6.49
CA ALA A 31 -7.16 -6.95 5.42
C ALA A 31 -6.93 -5.62 4.66
N SER A 32 -6.70 -4.53 5.39
CA SER A 32 -6.44 -3.21 4.79
C SER A 32 -5.14 -3.19 3.99
N VAL A 33 -4.08 -3.85 4.45
CA VAL A 33 -2.81 -4.00 3.69
C VAL A 33 -3.03 -4.76 2.40
N HIS A 34 -3.78 -5.86 2.45
CA HIS A 34 -4.10 -6.63 1.26
C HIS A 34 -4.85 -5.78 0.23
N ASP A 35 -5.92 -5.11 0.64
CA ASP A 35 -6.75 -4.30 -0.25
C ASP A 35 -5.95 -3.14 -0.87
N MET A 36 -5.08 -2.49 -0.09
CA MET A 36 -4.17 -1.45 -0.60
C MET A 36 -3.18 -2.01 -1.63
N ARG A 37 -2.54 -3.16 -1.37
CA ARG A 37 -1.63 -3.81 -2.34
C ARG A 37 -2.33 -4.16 -3.65
N ARG A 38 -3.57 -4.65 -3.56
CA ARG A 38 -4.42 -4.94 -4.73
C ARG A 38 -4.74 -3.67 -5.52
N ALA A 39 -5.11 -2.58 -4.83
CA ALA A 39 -5.37 -1.29 -5.47
C ALA A 39 -4.11 -0.73 -6.15
N MET A 40 -2.96 -0.77 -5.48
CA MET A 40 -1.66 -0.35 -6.05
C MET A 40 -1.30 -1.17 -7.29
N SER A 41 -1.49 -2.49 -7.25
CA SER A 41 -1.25 -3.36 -8.40
C SER A 41 -2.14 -2.94 -9.59
N LYS A 42 -3.42 -2.63 -9.37
CA LYS A 42 -4.31 -2.14 -10.44
C LYS A 42 -3.81 -0.82 -11.04
N LEU A 43 -3.41 0.14 -10.19
CA LEU A 43 -2.87 1.43 -10.63
C LEU A 43 -1.62 1.24 -11.50
N GLU A 44 -0.68 0.37 -11.10
CA GLU A 44 0.52 0.07 -11.89
C GLU A 44 0.18 -0.48 -13.28
N HIS A 45 -0.78 -1.41 -13.37
CA HIS A 45 -1.22 -1.96 -14.65
C HIS A 45 -1.86 -0.90 -15.54
N GLU A 46 -2.68 -0.01 -14.96
CA GLU A 46 -3.31 1.09 -15.69
C GLU A 46 -2.28 2.11 -16.18
N ILE A 47 -1.30 2.47 -15.35
CA ILE A 47 -0.18 3.34 -15.72
C ILE A 47 0.58 2.74 -16.92
N LYS A 48 1.03 1.48 -16.82
CA LYS A 48 1.72 0.79 -17.93
C LYS A 48 0.90 0.78 -19.22
N ARG A 49 -0.41 0.54 -19.11
CA ARG A 49 -1.34 0.58 -20.25
C ARG A 49 -1.41 1.97 -20.88
N LEU A 50 -1.50 3.02 -20.07
CA LEU A 50 -1.55 4.41 -20.54
C LEU A 50 -0.21 4.84 -21.16
N GLU A 51 0.92 4.38 -20.62
CA GLU A 51 2.25 4.63 -21.19
C GLU A 51 2.38 4.01 -22.58
N MET A 52 1.91 2.78 -22.76
CA MET A 52 1.85 2.15 -24.09
C MET A 52 0.96 2.94 -25.06
N LYS A 53 -0.21 3.41 -24.60
CA LYS A 53 -1.09 4.28 -25.41
C LYS A 53 -0.42 5.60 -25.80
N ALA A 54 0.27 6.25 -24.86
CA ALA A 54 1.00 7.49 -25.11
C ALA A 54 2.13 7.28 -26.14
N LYS A 55 2.90 6.19 -25.99
CA LYS A 55 3.96 5.80 -26.94
C LYS A 55 3.40 5.52 -28.33
N LYS A 56 2.26 4.84 -28.44
CA LYS A 56 1.58 4.58 -29.72
C LYS A 56 1.12 5.88 -30.37
N ALA A 57 0.40 6.71 -29.64
CA ALA A 57 -0.07 8.00 -30.13
C ALA A 57 1.09 8.90 -30.61
N GLU A 58 2.25 8.84 -29.95
CA GLU A 58 3.44 9.55 -30.39
C GLU A 58 4.00 9.03 -31.73
N LYS A 59 4.02 7.71 -31.92
CA LYS A 59 4.42 7.09 -33.19
C LYS A 59 3.46 7.48 -34.32
N ASP A 60 2.16 7.41 -34.06
CA ASP A 60 1.13 7.77 -35.04
C ASP A 60 1.21 9.27 -35.39
N ALA A 61 1.39 10.15 -34.40
CA ALA A 61 1.61 11.58 -34.64
C ALA A 61 2.81 11.83 -35.56
N ARG A 62 3.95 11.16 -35.32
CA ARG A 62 5.14 11.26 -36.19
C ARG A 62 4.88 10.79 -37.62
N LEU A 63 4.10 9.72 -37.80
CA LEU A 63 3.72 9.23 -39.12
C LEU A 63 2.92 10.29 -39.89
N TYR A 64 1.89 10.87 -39.26
CA TYR A 64 1.07 11.89 -39.91
C TYR A 64 1.80 13.21 -40.16
N ILE A 65 2.78 13.57 -39.31
CA ILE A 65 3.68 14.71 -39.58
C ILE A 65 4.46 14.48 -40.88
N ARG A 66 5.04 13.28 -41.07
CA ARG A 66 5.79 12.94 -42.29
C ARG A 66 4.92 12.94 -43.55
N GLN A 67 3.64 12.61 -43.40
CA GLN A 67 2.64 12.65 -44.48
C GLN A 67 2.08 14.07 -44.73
N GLY A 68 2.51 15.08 -43.98
CA GLY A 68 2.01 16.46 -44.10
C GLY A 68 0.61 16.69 -43.50
N ASN A 69 -0.02 15.66 -42.91
CA ASN A 69 -1.35 15.75 -42.33
C ASN A 69 -1.29 16.27 -40.88
N LYS A 70 -1.23 17.59 -40.75
CA LYS A 70 -1.12 18.30 -39.46
C LYS A 70 -2.32 18.08 -38.54
N ASN A 71 -3.52 17.92 -39.08
CA ASN A 71 -4.75 17.75 -38.30
C ASN A 71 -4.74 16.42 -37.55
N HIS A 72 -4.42 15.32 -38.24
CA HIS A 72 -4.32 14.00 -37.61
C HIS A 72 -3.16 13.97 -36.61
N ALA A 73 -2.01 14.55 -36.95
CA ALA A 73 -0.89 14.66 -36.02
C ALA A 73 -1.29 15.37 -34.71
N ALA A 74 -1.98 16.51 -34.81
CA ALA A 74 -2.46 17.26 -33.65
C ALA A 74 -3.45 16.43 -32.80
N GLN A 75 -4.33 15.65 -33.41
CA GLN A 75 -5.25 14.76 -32.71
C GLN A 75 -4.50 13.72 -31.86
N TYR A 76 -3.50 13.05 -32.44
CA TYR A 76 -2.69 12.06 -31.71
C TYR A 76 -1.84 12.71 -30.60
N LEU A 77 -1.31 13.91 -30.81
CA LEU A 77 -0.62 14.66 -29.76
C LEU A 77 -1.56 15.02 -28.59
N ARG A 78 -2.82 15.39 -28.87
CA ARG A 78 -3.84 15.60 -27.83
C ARG A 78 -4.19 14.30 -27.09
N GLN A 79 -4.21 13.17 -27.79
CA GLN A 79 -4.42 11.86 -27.16
C GLN A 79 -3.24 11.50 -26.23
N LYS A 80 -1.99 11.71 -26.68
CA LYS A 80 -0.80 11.56 -25.84
C LYS A 80 -0.88 12.44 -24.59
N LYS A 81 -1.20 13.72 -24.75
CA LYS A 81 -1.33 14.66 -23.62
C LYS A 81 -2.36 14.20 -22.60
N ARG A 82 -3.53 13.71 -23.05
CA ARG A 82 -4.56 13.16 -22.17
C ARG A 82 -4.08 11.92 -21.41
N ALA A 83 -3.42 10.98 -22.09
CA ALA A 83 -2.87 9.79 -21.46
C ALA A 83 -1.80 10.13 -20.41
N LEU A 84 -0.91 11.09 -20.68
CA LEU A 84 0.10 11.55 -19.71
C LEU A 84 -0.52 12.19 -18.46
N LYS A 85 -1.56 13.01 -18.62
CA LYS A 85 -2.29 13.60 -17.48
C LYS A 85 -2.98 12.52 -16.64
N GLU A 86 -3.50 11.48 -17.28
CA GLU A 86 -4.13 10.37 -16.57
C GLU A 86 -3.09 9.52 -15.81
N ILE A 87 -1.91 9.29 -16.40
CA ILE A 87 -0.77 8.66 -15.72
C ILE A 87 -0.39 9.44 -14.45
N GLU A 88 -0.19 10.75 -14.57
CA GLU A 88 0.14 11.61 -13.43
C GLU A 88 -0.91 11.52 -12.32
N SER A 89 -2.20 11.53 -12.67
CA SER A 89 -3.28 11.38 -11.70
C SER A 89 -3.24 10.02 -10.99
N LYS A 90 -2.97 8.94 -11.72
CA LYS A 90 -2.89 7.57 -11.20
C LYS A 90 -1.63 7.37 -10.34
N ASP A 91 -0.50 7.94 -10.74
CA ASP A 91 0.73 7.91 -9.97
C ASP A 91 0.56 8.67 -8.65
N ASN A 92 -0.08 9.84 -8.66
CA ASN A 92 -0.44 10.55 -7.42
C ASN A 92 -1.32 9.71 -6.47
N GLN A 93 -2.25 8.91 -6.99
CA GLN A 93 -3.04 7.97 -6.18
C GLN A 93 -2.17 6.85 -5.60
N TYR A 94 -1.23 6.34 -6.39
CA TYR A 94 -0.27 5.31 -5.97
C TYR A 94 0.64 5.84 -4.85
N GLN A 95 1.20 7.04 -4.99
CA GLN A 95 2.05 7.66 -3.98
C GLN A 95 1.31 7.89 -2.66
N ARG A 96 0.03 8.30 -2.71
CA ARG A 96 -0.81 8.41 -1.50
C ARG A 96 -1.00 7.07 -0.81
N LEU A 97 -1.29 6.00 -1.55
CA LEU A 97 -1.41 4.65 -0.97
C LEU A 97 -0.08 4.18 -0.36
N LEU A 98 1.04 4.47 -1.04
CA LEU A 98 2.38 4.15 -0.53
C LEU A 98 2.67 4.88 0.79
N GLU A 99 2.28 6.14 0.90
CA GLU A 99 2.39 6.93 2.13
C GLU A 99 1.55 6.31 3.26
N ILE A 100 0.28 5.98 3.01
CA ILE A 100 -0.61 5.34 3.99
C ILE A 100 -0.01 4.00 4.46
N MET A 101 0.53 3.18 3.56
CA MET A 101 1.18 1.92 3.92
C MET A 101 2.41 2.14 4.81
N ARG A 102 3.23 3.16 4.53
CA ARG A 102 4.38 3.53 5.38
C ARG A 102 3.93 3.97 6.78
N GLN A 103 2.89 4.80 6.86
CA GLN A 103 2.30 5.22 8.14
C GLN A 103 1.74 4.03 8.93
N LEU A 104 1.04 3.11 8.26
CA LEU A 104 0.52 1.89 8.90
C LEU A 104 1.64 1.03 9.50
N GLY A 105 2.76 0.88 8.78
CA GLY A 105 3.94 0.18 9.27
C GLY A 105 4.51 0.80 10.55
N ARG A 106 4.65 2.13 10.58
CA ARG A 106 5.10 2.88 11.76
C ARG A 106 4.13 2.72 12.94
N THR A 107 2.83 2.83 12.71
CA THR A 107 1.80 2.66 13.76
C THR A 107 1.83 1.24 14.36
N LYS A 108 2.01 0.21 13.53
CA LYS A 108 2.15 -1.17 14.00
C LYS A 108 3.38 -1.34 14.90
N GLN A 109 4.51 -0.77 14.51
CA GLN A 109 5.74 -0.79 15.31
C GLN A 109 5.56 -0.04 16.64
N ASN A 110 4.97 1.17 16.60
CA ASN A 110 4.70 1.95 17.81
C ASN A 110 3.80 1.19 18.80
N LYS A 111 2.76 0.50 18.30
CA LYS A 111 1.90 -0.34 19.14
C LYS A 111 2.70 -1.48 19.79
N GLN A 112 3.54 -2.18 19.05
CA GLN A 112 4.38 -3.25 19.60
C GLN A 112 5.31 -2.75 20.71
N ILE A 113 5.92 -1.58 20.52
CA ILE A 113 6.77 -0.94 21.53
C ILE A 113 5.96 -0.68 22.81
N LEU A 114 4.78 -0.05 22.69
CA LEU A 114 3.92 0.23 23.84
C LEU A 114 3.44 -1.04 24.56
N ASP A 115 3.11 -2.10 23.82
CA ASP A 115 2.69 -3.38 24.38
C ASP A 115 3.82 -4.04 25.18
N VAL A 116 5.07 -3.97 24.70
CA VAL A 116 6.27 -4.45 25.41
C VAL A 116 6.50 -3.64 26.70
N TYR A 117 6.40 -2.30 26.63
CA TYR A 117 6.52 -1.46 27.82
C TYR A 117 5.47 -1.79 28.88
N LYS A 118 4.20 -1.96 28.48
CA LYS A 118 3.13 -2.37 29.40
C LYS A 118 3.38 -3.75 30.00
N ALA A 119 3.81 -4.71 29.19
CA ALA A 119 4.14 -6.05 29.67
C ALA A 119 5.30 -6.01 30.68
N GLY A 120 6.35 -5.23 30.40
CA GLY A 120 7.46 -5.02 31.33
C GLY A 120 7.02 -4.36 32.64
N ALA A 121 6.23 -3.29 32.57
CA ALA A 121 5.69 -2.62 33.76
C ALA A 121 4.79 -3.54 34.60
N ASN A 122 3.95 -4.35 33.95
CA ASN A 122 3.10 -5.34 34.61
C ASN A 122 3.92 -6.46 35.26
N ALA A 123 4.93 -6.98 34.56
CA ALA A 123 5.85 -7.98 35.10
C ALA A 123 6.59 -7.44 36.32
N PHE A 124 7.07 -6.20 36.25
CA PHE A 124 7.73 -5.51 37.36
C PHE A 124 6.80 -5.31 38.56
N LYS A 125 5.56 -4.85 38.33
CA LYS A 125 4.54 -4.73 39.38
C LYS A 125 4.23 -6.09 40.02
N ALA A 126 4.12 -7.15 39.21
CA ALA A 126 3.90 -8.49 39.70
C ALA A 126 5.08 -9.02 40.54
N THR A 127 6.32 -8.69 40.18
CA THR A 127 7.49 -9.05 41.00
C THR A 127 7.52 -8.31 42.33
N LEU A 128 7.19 -7.02 42.36
CA LEU A 128 7.11 -6.24 43.61
C LEU A 128 6.04 -6.79 44.56
N GLN A 129 4.85 -7.10 44.03
CA GLN A 129 3.78 -7.74 44.79
C GLN A 129 4.20 -9.11 45.33
N ARG A 130 4.92 -9.92 44.54
CA ARG A 130 5.46 -11.22 44.99
C ARG A 130 6.53 -11.10 46.06
N GLN A 131 7.30 -10.00 46.06
CA GLN A 131 8.33 -9.72 47.07
C GLN A 131 7.77 -9.06 48.34
N GLY A 132 6.44 -8.92 48.46
CA GLY A 132 5.79 -8.33 49.63
C GLY A 132 5.96 -6.81 49.75
N ILE A 133 6.52 -6.16 48.72
CA ILE A 133 6.69 -4.71 48.67
C ILE A 133 5.43 -4.14 48.02
N SER A 134 4.40 -3.89 48.85
CA SER A 134 3.30 -3.02 48.45
C SER A 134 3.81 -1.59 48.50
N ALA A 135 3.73 -0.87 47.37
CA ALA A 135 3.90 0.57 47.38
C ALA A 135 2.66 1.19 48.06
N GLU A 136 2.67 1.24 49.39
CA GLU A 136 1.74 2.05 50.17
C GLU A 136 2.25 3.48 50.26
N LYS A 137 1.77 4.31 49.32
CA LYS A 137 1.04 5.58 49.51
C LYS A 137 1.10 6.42 48.23
#